data_AF-A0A962D4V1-F1
#
_entry.id   AF-A0A962D4V1-F1
#
_cell.length_a   1.000
_cell.length_b   1.000
_cell.length_c   1.000
_cell.angle_alpha   90.00
_cell.angle_beta   90.00
_cell.angle_gamma   90.00
#
_symmetry.space_group_name_H-M   'P 1'
#
loop_
_entity.id
_entity.type
_entity.pdbx_description
1 polymer ?
#
loop_
_entity_poly.entity_id
_entity_poly.type
_entity_poly.pdbx_seq_one_letter_code
_entity_poly.pdbx_strand_id
1 'polypeptide(L)'
;MAQVLHPPHPLELEALHAPRQVIEQLPELLQGARDENRALDVALLQLAHANACRVIADWRCQATAGAQAAEAAQVAAAPDLEIRGLIAEARGYIALSDYTPGEQTLGVAEQLLSRLDAPVLAADVYLAYATLSYRIGKFSLSVEYADKGLQALPADLAMPMQVRLWRSKAEAQIELGELAAANDALTEAEARLPRIDDPKLEAEVLLGEARLARNQGD
;
A
#
# COMPACT_ATOMS: atom_id res chain seq x y z
N MET A 1 -10.13 22.15 7.74
CA MET A 1 -8.68 22.42 7.70
C MET A 1 -8.04 21.14 7.19
N ALA A 2 -7.39 21.16 6.03
CA ALA A 2 -6.67 19.99 5.54
C ALA A 2 -5.53 19.69 6.52
N GLN A 3 -5.59 18.53 7.17
CA GLN A 3 -4.58 18.13 8.16
C GLN A 3 -3.30 17.79 7.39
N VAL A 4 -2.15 18.30 7.86
CA VAL A 4 -0.86 18.03 7.25
C VAL A 4 -0.54 16.55 7.47
N LEU A 5 -0.49 15.78 6.39
CA LEU A 5 0.02 14.41 6.41
C LEU A 5 1.51 14.45 6.79
N HIS A 6 1.91 13.59 7.73
CA HIS A 6 3.31 13.47 8.12
C HIS A 6 4.11 12.94 6.94
N PRO A 7 5.25 13.57 6.59
CA PRO A 7 6.10 13.09 5.50
C PRO A 7 6.70 11.72 5.86
N PRO A 8 7.09 10.91 4.85
CA PRO A 8 7.82 9.68 5.09
C PRO A 8 9.15 9.95 5.80
N HIS A 9 9.53 9.08 6.73
CA HIS A 9 10.86 9.12 7.34
C HIS A 9 11.93 8.74 6.31
N PRO A 10 13.17 9.28 6.35
CA PRO A 10 14.22 8.91 5.41
C PRO A 10 14.46 7.39 5.30
N LEU A 11 14.38 6.67 6.43
CA LEU A 11 14.50 5.20 6.45
C LEU A 11 13.35 4.48 5.73
N GLU A 12 12.17 5.08 5.56
CA GLU A 12 11.11 4.48 4.74
C GLU A 12 11.48 4.44 3.25
N LEU A 13 12.19 5.48 2.77
CA LEU A 13 12.69 5.53 1.40
C LEU A 13 13.89 4.60 1.25
N GLU A 14 14.82 4.61 2.21
CA GLU A 14 15.99 3.72 2.21
C GLU A 14 15.57 2.24 2.22
N ALA A 15 14.50 1.89 2.94
CA ALA A 15 13.96 0.54 3.02
C ALA A 15 13.58 -0.04 1.64
N LEU A 16 13.29 0.80 0.64
CA LEU A 16 12.97 0.36 -0.72
C LEU A 16 14.18 -0.22 -1.47
N HIS A 17 15.39 0.17 -1.08
CA HIS A 17 16.63 -0.18 -1.80
C HIS A 17 17.66 -0.90 -0.92
N ALA A 18 17.66 -0.65 0.40
CA ALA A 18 18.59 -1.24 1.37
C ALA A 18 17.85 -1.79 2.61
N PRO A 19 16.83 -2.66 2.47
CA PRO A 19 15.97 -3.08 3.57
C PRO A 19 16.74 -3.76 4.72
N ARG A 20 17.78 -4.54 4.42
CA ARG A 20 18.59 -5.20 5.46
C ARG A 20 19.36 -4.20 6.32
N GLN A 21 19.92 -3.16 5.70
CA GLN A 21 20.64 -2.10 6.42
C GLN A 21 19.69 -1.30 7.32
N VAL A 22 18.47 -1.03 6.85
CA VAL A 22 17.45 -0.38 7.67
C VAL A 22 17.07 -1.27 8.86
N ILE A 23 16.83 -2.56 8.66
CA ILE A 23 16.51 -3.52 9.73
C ILE A 23 17.63 -3.59 10.78
N GLU A 24 18.89 -3.51 10.36
CA GLU A 24 20.05 -3.52 11.28
C GLU A 24 20.14 -2.25 12.14
N GLN A 25 19.76 -1.08 11.61
CA GLN A 25 19.83 0.21 12.32
C GLN A 25 18.65 0.44 13.28
N LEU A 26 17.48 -0.14 12.97
CA LEU A 26 16.22 0.15 13.68
C LEU A 26 16.21 -0.16 15.18
N PRO A 27 16.81 -1.24 15.69
CA PRO A 27 16.73 -1.57 17.12
C PRO A 27 17.24 -0.45 18.04
N GLU A 28 18.39 0.15 17.72
CA GLU A 28 18.97 1.23 18.52
C GLU A 28 18.12 2.51 18.43
N LEU A 29 17.67 2.87 17.23
CA LEU A 29 16.83 4.06 17.01
C LEU A 29 15.47 3.94 17.72
N LEU A 30 14.84 2.76 17.64
CA LEU A 30 13.57 2.50 18.31
C LEU A 30 13.74 2.52 19.83
N GLN A 31 14.83 1.96 20.36
CA GLN A 31 15.11 1.99 21.79
C GLN A 31 15.29 3.44 22.27
N GLY A 32 16.11 4.24 21.59
CA GLY A 32 16.31 5.65 21.93
C GLY A 32 15.01 6.47 21.86
N ALA A 33 14.20 6.27 20.82
CA ALA A 33 12.91 6.96 20.71
C ALA A 33 11.93 6.56 21.83
N ARG A 34 11.93 5.29 22.26
CA ARG A 34 11.10 4.82 23.38
C ARG A 34 11.57 5.39 24.71
N ASP A 35 12.87 5.37 24.97
CA ASP A 35 13.45 5.87 26.22
C ASP A 35 13.18 7.38 26.38
N GLU A 36 13.16 8.11 25.28
CA GLU A 36 12.83 9.53 25.22
C GLU A 36 11.33 9.82 25.08
N ASN A 37 10.46 8.80 25.10
CA ASN A 37 9.01 8.90 24.93
C ASN A 37 8.56 9.62 23.63
N ARG A 38 9.34 9.51 22.55
CA ARG A 38 9.05 10.09 21.23
C ARG A 38 8.14 9.15 20.42
N ALA A 39 6.87 9.08 20.80
CA ALA A 39 5.89 8.19 20.17
C ALA A 39 5.75 8.41 18.64
N LEU A 40 5.81 9.66 18.18
CA LEU A 40 5.77 9.99 16.75
C LEU A 40 6.93 9.33 15.99
N ASP A 41 8.14 9.39 16.56
CA ASP A 41 9.32 8.81 15.94
C ASP A 41 9.28 7.28 15.98
N VAL A 42 8.73 6.70 17.05
CA VAL A 42 8.46 5.25 17.09
C VAL A 42 7.51 4.85 15.95
N ALA A 43 6.43 5.58 15.71
CA ALA A 43 5.51 5.28 14.61
C ALA A 43 6.19 5.33 13.24
N LEU A 44 6.96 6.39 12.98
CA LEU A 44 7.72 6.57 11.73
C LEU A 44 8.79 5.48 11.52
N LEU A 45 9.55 5.15 12.56
CA LEU A 45 10.56 4.09 12.50
C LEU A 45 9.92 2.71 12.27
N GLN A 46 8.75 2.45 12.85
CA GLN A 46 8.02 1.20 12.62
C GLN A 46 7.41 1.11 11.22
N LEU A 47 7.00 2.22 10.61
CA LEU A 47 6.62 2.25 9.19
C LEU A 47 7.82 1.93 8.29
N ALA A 48 9.02 2.45 8.62
CA ALA A 48 10.25 2.08 7.91
C ALA A 48 10.56 0.59 8.07
N HIS A 49 10.37 0.05 9.27
CA HIS A 49 10.54 -1.38 9.54
C HIS A 49 9.56 -2.24 8.73
N ALA A 50 8.28 -1.88 8.71
CA ALA A 50 7.26 -2.58 7.93
C ALA A 50 7.58 -2.56 6.43
N ASN A 51 8.05 -1.41 5.91
CA ASN A 51 8.48 -1.29 4.51
C ASN A 51 9.71 -2.16 4.21
N ALA A 52 10.69 -2.21 5.10
CA ALA A 52 11.88 -3.05 4.90
C ALA A 52 11.50 -4.54 4.89
N CYS A 53 10.65 -4.96 5.83
CA CYS A 53 10.16 -6.34 5.92
C CYS A 53 9.32 -6.73 4.69
N ARG A 54 8.50 -5.82 4.15
CA ARG A 54 7.79 -6.02 2.89
C ARG A 54 8.73 -6.31 1.72
N VAL A 55 9.84 -5.58 1.62
CA VAL A 55 10.78 -5.72 0.48
C VAL A 55 11.51 -7.07 0.52
N ILE A 56 11.84 -7.57 1.72
CA ILE A 56 12.47 -8.90 1.88
C ILE A 56 11.46 -10.05 2.02
N ALA A 57 10.16 -9.78 1.84
CA ALA A 57 9.08 -10.74 1.97
C ALA A 57 8.93 -11.40 3.37
N ASP A 58 9.31 -10.69 4.43
CA ASP A 58 8.97 -11.09 5.80
C ASP A 58 7.63 -10.51 6.21
N TRP A 59 6.56 -11.21 5.84
CA TRP A 59 5.18 -10.75 6.02
C TRP A 59 4.75 -10.70 7.49
N ARG A 60 5.31 -11.58 8.33
CA ARG A 60 5.02 -11.59 9.76
C ARG A 60 5.69 -10.42 10.46
N CYS A 61 6.93 -10.11 10.08
CA CYS A 61 7.58 -8.87 10.51
C CYS A 61 6.77 -7.65 10.05
N GLN A 62 6.38 -7.58 8.77
CA GLN A 62 5.59 -6.47 8.24
C GLN A 62 4.30 -6.26 9.03
N ALA A 63 3.55 -7.34 9.30
CA ALA A 63 2.32 -7.26 10.07
C ALA A 63 2.56 -6.70 11.48
N THR A 64 3.56 -7.25 12.18
CA THR A 64 3.92 -6.84 13.54
C THR A 64 4.40 -5.39 13.60
N ALA A 65 5.25 -4.96 12.67
CA ALA A 65 5.74 -3.60 12.59
C ALA A 65 4.63 -2.60 12.24
N GLY A 66 3.70 -2.98 11.36
CA GLY A 66 2.51 -2.18 11.05
C GLY A 66 1.62 -1.93 12.27
N ALA A 67 1.35 -2.99 13.04
CA ALA A 67 0.58 -2.88 14.29
C ALA A 67 1.28 -1.97 15.31
N GLN A 68 2.60 -2.11 15.48
CA GLN A 68 3.40 -1.27 16.37
C GLN A 68 3.46 0.19 15.90
N ALA A 69 3.44 0.44 14.59
CA ALA A 69 3.33 1.79 14.04
C ALA A 69 1.98 2.41 14.37
N ALA A 70 0.87 1.65 14.21
CA ALA A 70 -0.47 2.12 14.51
C ALA A 70 -0.64 2.45 16.01
N GLU A 71 -0.17 1.58 16.90
CA GLU A 71 -0.19 1.82 18.35
C GLU A 71 0.59 3.09 18.74
N ALA A 72 1.81 3.25 18.23
CA ALA A 72 2.62 4.44 18.52
C ALA A 72 2.00 5.73 17.94
N ALA A 73 1.40 5.65 16.74
CA ALA A 73 0.70 6.76 16.12
C ALA A 73 -0.54 7.19 16.92
N GLN A 74 -1.27 6.23 17.50
CA GLN A 74 -2.38 6.52 18.40
C GLN A 74 -1.91 7.30 19.64
N VAL A 75 -0.80 6.88 20.26
CA VAL A 75 -0.19 7.59 21.40
C VAL A 75 0.27 8.99 20.99
N ALA A 76 0.80 9.15 19.77
CA ALA A 76 1.22 10.43 19.22
C ALA A 76 0.06 11.32 18.71
N ALA A 77 -1.19 10.85 18.77
CA ALA A 77 -2.35 11.50 18.17
C ALA A 77 -2.16 11.85 16.67
N ALA A 78 -1.53 10.94 15.92
CA ALA A 78 -1.20 11.08 14.50
C ALA A 78 -2.04 10.11 13.64
N PRO A 79 -3.32 10.44 13.34
CA PRO A 79 -4.25 9.51 12.70
C PRO A 79 -3.85 9.09 11.28
N ASP A 80 -3.11 9.92 10.55
CA ASP A 80 -2.58 9.58 9.23
C ASP A 80 -1.51 8.49 9.30
N LEU A 81 -0.66 8.53 10.33
CA LEU A 81 0.33 7.48 10.60
C LEU A 81 -0.34 6.21 11.12
N GLU A 82 -1.41 6.33 11.91
CA GLU A 82 -2.19 5.19 12.39
C GLU A 82 -2.77 4.41 11.21
N ILE A 83 -3.40 5.11 10.26
CA ILE A 83 -3.94 4.52 9.02
C ILE A 83 -2.82 3.85 8.21
N ARG A 84 -1.65 4.48 8.05
CA ARG A 84 -0.50 3.88 7.34
C ARG A 84 -0.02 2.58 8.02
N GLY A 85 0.01 2.56 9.36
CA GLY A 85 0.34 1.37 10.15
C GLY A 85 -0.65 0.23 9.92
N LEU A 86 -1.95 0.53 9.99
CA LEU A 86 -3.03 -0.42 9.75
C LEU A 86 -3.00 -0.99 8.31
N ILE A 87 -2.72 -0.16 7.30
CA ILE A 87 -2.56 -0.64 5.91
C ILE A 87 -1.36 -1.58 5.80
N ALA A 88 -0.23 -1.24 6.42
CA ALA A 88 0.97 -2.08 6.41
C ALA A 88 0.70 -3.43 7.10
N GLU A 89 0.00 -3.40 8.24
CA GLU A 89 -0.44 -4.57 9.00
C GLU A 89 -1.34 -5.48 8.17
N ALA A 90 -2.43 -4.91 7.62
CA ALA A 90 -3.40 -5.63 6.81
C ALA A 90 -2.75 -6.30 5.59
N ARG A 91 -1.82 -5.60 4.90
CA ARG A 91 -1.06 -6.17 3.78
C ARG A 91 -0.20 -7.35 4.20
N GLY A 92 0.39 -7.31 5.40
CA GLY A 92 1.13 -8.44 5.98
C GLY A 92 0.22 -9.66 6.17
N TYR A 93 -0.97 -9.46 6.75
CA TYR A 93 -1.97 -10.53 6.88
C TYR A 93 -2.44 -11.09 5.53
N ILE A 94 -2.76 -10.22 4.57
CA ILE A 94 -3.18 -10.62 3.22
C ILE A 94 -2.08 -11.46 2.53
N ALA A 95 -0.80 -11.08 2.67
CA ALA A 95 0.31 -11.83 2.10
C ALA A 95 0.50 -13.21 2.75
N LEU A 96 0.16 -13.35 4.03
CA LEU A 96 0.12 -14.63 4.76
C LEU A 96 -1.13 -15.47 4.47
N SER A 97 -2.03 -14.99 3.61
CA SER A 97 -3.37 -15.57 3.37
C SER A 97 -4.27 -15.60 4.62
N ASP A 98 -4.00 -14.74 5.60
CA ASP A 98 -4.82 -14.56 6.80
C ASP A 98 -5.83 -13.44 6.58
N TYR A 99 -6.86 -13.73 5.77
CA TYR A 99 -7.73 -12.71 5.19
C TYR A 99 -8.66 -12.04 6.20
N THR A 100 -9.13 -12.76 7.21
CA THR A 100 -10.07 -12.23 8.22
C THR A 100 -9.46 -11.10 9.04
N PRO A 101 -8.29 -11.24 9.69
CA PRO A 101 -7.66 -10.12 10.38
C PRO A 101 -7.27 -9.01 9.40
N GLY A 102 -6.80 -9.35 8.19
CA GLY A 102 -6.53 -8.34 7.15
C GLY A 102 -7.75 -7.46 6.82
N GLU A 103 -8.93 -8.06 6.63
CA GLU A 103 -10.18 -7.34 6.37
C GLU A 103 -10.61 -6.49 7.58
N GLN A 104 -10.52 -7.03 8.79
CA GLN A 104 -10.87 -6.32 10.03
C GLN A 104 -9.98 -5.08 10.23
N THR A 105 -8.66 -5.22 10.03
CA THR A 105 -7.70 -4.12 10.12
C THR A 105 -7.99 -3.03 9.09
N LEU A 106 -8.35 -3.40 7.85
CA LEU A 106 -8.76 -2.41 6.84
C LEU A 106 -10.06 -1.68 7.22
N GLY A 107 -11.01 -2.37 7.86
CA GLY A 107 -12.24 -1.74 8.34
C GLY A 107 -11.98 -0.67 9.40
N VAL A 108 -10.99 -0.88 10.28
CA VAL A 108 -10.55 0.14 11.24
C VAL A 108 -9.89 1.33 10.51
N ALA A 109 -9.04 1.07 9.53
CA ALA A 109 -8.39 2.12 8.74
C ALA A 109 -9.42 2.99 7.99
N GLU A 110 -10.41 2.38 7.34
CA GLU A 110 -11.50 3.09 6.65
C GLU A 110 -12.35 3.93 7.63
N GLN A 111 -12.63 3.40 8.83
CA GLN A 111 -13.36 4.14 9.85
C GLN A 111 -12.60 5.40 10.30
N LEU A 112 -11.29 5.31 10.50
CA LEU A 112 -10.45 6.48 10.83
C LEU A 112 -10.43 7.49 9.69
N LEU A 113 -10.26 6.99 8.47
CA LEU A 113 -10.21 7.80 7.25
C LEU A 113 -11.48 8.64 7.04
N SER A 114 -12.66 8.17 7.46
CA SER A 114 -13.92 8.94 7.37
C SER A 114 -13.88 10.31 8.06
N ARG A 115 -12.87 10.56 8.90
CA ARG A 115 -12.65 11.80 9.65
C ARG A 115 -11.50 12.64 9.10
N LEU A 116 -10.82 12.19 8.06
CA LEU A 116 -9.64 12.82 7.47
C LEU A 116 -9.87 13.12 5.98
N ASP A 117 -9.48 14.31 5.55
CA ASP A 117 -9.38 14.63 4.12
C ASP A 117 -8.01 14.20 3.60
N ALA A 118 -7.87 12.91 3.27
CA ALA A 118 -6.60 12.29 2.90
C ALA A 118 -6.77 11.37 1.66
N PRO A 119 -6.91 11.94 0.45
CA PRO A 119 -7.22 11.19 -0.77
C PRO A 119 -6.18 10.11 -1.11
N VAL A 120 -4.91 10.35 -0.81
CA VAL A 120 -3.83 9.36 -1.03
C VAL A 120 -3.98 8.16 -0.09
N LEU A 121 -4.33 8.39 1.18
CA LEU A 121 -4.58 7.30 2.13
C LEU A 121 -5.85 6.55 1.77
N ALA A 122 -6.89 7.25 1.31
CA ALA A 122 -8.11 6.62 0.81
C ALA A 122 -7.83 5.63 -0.32
N ALA A 123 -7.06 6.06 -1.32
CA ALA A 123 -6.63 5.19 -2.40
C ALA A 123 -5.76 4.02 -1.94
N ASP A 124 -4.89 4.21 -0.95
CA ASP A 124 -4.04 3.14 -0.43
C ASP A 124 -4.85 2.06 0.32
N VAL A 125 -5.87 2.48 1.09
CA VAL A 125 -6.87 1.57 1.70
C VAL A 125 -7.62 0.80 0.62
N TYR A 126 -8.12 1.49 -0.41
CA TYR A 126 -8.84 0.84 -1.49
C TYR A 126 -7.96 -0.11 -2.33
N LEU A 127 -6.69 0.21 -2.54
CA LEU A 127 -5.74 -0.71 -3.16
C LEU A 127 -5.53 -1.97 -2.31
N ALA A 128 -5.48 -1.83 -0.98
CA ALA A 128 -5.38 -2.98 -0.08
C ALA A 128 -6.65 -3.85 -0.11
N TYR A 129 -7.84 -3.24 -0.14
CA TYR A 129 -9.10 -3.97 -0.35
C TYR A 129 -9.20 -4.66 -1.72
N ALA A 130 -8.72 -3.99 -2.77
CA ALA A 130 -8.64 -4.57 -4.11
C ALA A 130 -7.74 -5.81 -4.12
N THR A 131 -6.58 -5.73 -3.45
CA THR A 131 -5.64 -6.84 -3.28
C THR A 131 -6.27 -8.00 -2.50
N LEU A 132 -6.90 -7.71 -1.35
CA LEU A 132 -7.62 -8.71 -0.54
C LEU A 132 -8.68 -9.42 -1.39
N SER A 133 -9.53 -8.66 -2.07
CA SER A 133 -10.63 -9.17 -2.89
C SER A 133 -10.12 -10.06 -4.02
N TYR A 134 -9.03 -9.68 -4.68
CA TYR A 134 -8.38 -10.49 -5.70
C TYR A 134 -7.88 -11.83 -5.12
N ARG A 135 -7.21 -11.81 -3.96
CA ARG A 135 -6.64 -13.01 -3.32
C ARG A 135 -7.69 -14.04 -2.91
N ILE A 136 -8.91 -13.59 -2.61
CA ILE A 136 -10.04 -14.47 -2.28
C ILE A 136 -10.95 -14.80 -3.48
N GLY A 137 -10.52 -14.47 -4.70
CA GLY A 137 -11.25 -14.77 -5.94
C GLY A 137 -12.47 -13.90 -6.21
N LYS A 138 -12.67 -12.80 -5.46
CA LYS A 138 -13.74 -11.83 -5.69
C LYS A 138 -13.27 -10.75 -6.69
N PHE A 139 -13.05 -11.14 -7.93
CA PHE A 139 -12.44 -10.26 -8.95
C PHE A 139 -13.29 -9.03 -9.27
N SER A 140 -14.62 -9.15 -9.39
CA SER A 140 -15.50 -7.98 -9.61
C SER A 140 -15.37 -6.97 -8.47
N LEU A 141 -15.30 -7.44 -7.22
CA LEU A 141 -15.10 -6.57 -6.06
C LEU A 141 -13.70 -5.94 -6.04
N SER A 142 -12.69 -6.66 -6.54
CA SER A 142 -11.34 -6.10 -6.72
C SER A 142 -11.35 -4.92 -7.70
N VAL A 143 -12.05 -5.05 -8.82
CA VAL A 143 -12.26 -3.95 -9.79
C VAL A 143 -12.98 -2.77 -9.14
N GLU A 144 -14.08 -3.02 -8.41
CA GLU A 144 -14.83 -1.97 -7.72
C GLU A 144 -13.96 -1.17 -6.73
N TYR A 145 -13.11 -1.85 -5.95
CA TYR A 145 -12.20 -1.18 -5.03
C TYR A 145 -11.11 -0.41 -5.77
N ALA A 146 -10.53 -0.95 -6.84
CA ALA A 146 -9.57 -0.21 -7.65
C ALA A 146 -10.20 1.08 -8.22
N ASP A 147 -11.44 1.02 -8.69
CA ASP A 147 -12.18 2.18 -9.18
C ASP A 147 -12.48 3.20 -8.08
N LYS A 148 -12.87 2.77 -6.88
CA LYS A 148 -13.03 3.66 -5.72
C LYS A 148 -11.71 4.38 -5.39
N GLY A 149 -10.59 3.68 -5.44
CA GLY A 149 -9.26 4.27 -5.24
C GLY A 149 -8.93 5.33 -6.29
N LEU A 150 -9.21 5.06 -7.56
CA LEU A 150 -8.99 6.00 -8.66
C LEU A 150 -9.90 7.23 -8.56
N GLN A 151 -11.16 7.04 -8.16
CA GLN A 151 -12.12 8.13 -7.97
C GLN A 151 -11.77 9.01 -6.77
N ALA A 152 -11.18 8.44 -5.72
CA ALA A 152 -10.74 9.18 -4.53
C ALA A 152 -9.50 10.04 -4.79
N LEU A 153 -8.71 9.74 -5.83
CA LEU A 153 -7.47 10.44 -6.15
C LEU A 153 -7.65 11.50 -7.25
N PRO A 154 -7.29 12.77 -6.99
CA PRO A 154 -7.11 13.75 -8.06
C PRO A 154 -6.07 13.29 -9.09
N ALA A 155 -6.30 13.58 -10.37
CA ALA A 155 -5.48 13.08 -11.48
C ALA A 155 -4.01 13.52 -11.45
N ASP A 156 -3.70 14.65 -10.82
CA ASP A 156 -2.36 15.21 -10.66
C ASP A 156 -1.66 14.79 -9.35
N LEU A 157 -2.34 14.02 -8.50
CA LEU A 157 -1.83 13.60 -7.19
C LEU A 157 -1.39 12.13 -7.17
N ALA A 158 -0.26 11.86 -6.53
CA ALA A 158 0.24 10.50 -6.25
C ALA A 158 0.20 9.56 -7.47
N MET A 159 0.79 10.00 -8.59
CA MET A 159 0.79 9.25 -9.86
C MET A 159 1.21 7.77 -9.74
N PRO A 160 2.22 7.39 -8.91
CA PRO A 160 2.54 5.98 -8.69
C PRO A 160 1.38 5.16 -8.10
N MET A 161 0.55 5.77 -7.23
CA MET A 161 -0.63 5.10 -6.67
C MET A 161 -1.71 4.87 -7.74
N GLN A 162 -1.93 5.84 -8.62
CA GLN A 162 -2.86 5.68 -9.75
C GLN A 162 -2.43 4.50 -10.64
N VAL A 163 -1.14 4.40 -10.98
CA VAL A 163 -0.61 3.29 -11.79
C VAL A 163 -0.80 1.94 -11.08
N ARG A 164 -0.56 1.86 -9.77
CA ARG A 164 -0.81 0.63 -8.98
C ARG A 164 -2.28 0.22 -9.00
N LEU A 165 -3.20 1.18 -8.89
CA LEU A 165 -4.65 0.93 -8.96
C LEU A 165 -5.05 0.45 -10.36
N TRP A 166 -4.59 1.11 -11.42
CA TRP A 166 -4.86 0.68 -12.81
C TRP A 166 -4.33 -0.73 -13.09
N ARG A 167 -3.09 -1.03 -12.68
CA ARG A 167 -2.53 -2.38 -12.82
C ARG A 167 -3.31 -3.41 -12.00
N SER A 168 -3.71 -3.09 -10.76
CA SER A 168 -4.57 -3.98 -9.96
C SER A 168 -5.94 -4.22 -10.62
N LYS A 169 -6.53 -3.18 -11.21
CA LYS A 169 -7.80 -3.26 -11.93
C LYS A 169 -7.68 -4.19 -13.14
N ALA A 170 -6.65 -3.98 -13.97
CA ALA A 170 -6.39 -4.79 -15.16
C ALA A 170 -6.21 -6.27 -14.81
N GLU A 171 -5.48 -6.59 -13.74
CA GLU A 171 -5.32 -7.97 -13.30
C GLU A 171 -6.64 -8.66 -12.96
N ALA A 172 -7.53 -7.98 -12.24
CA ALA A 172 -8.84 -8.53 -11.92
C ALA A 172 -9.73 -8.66 -13.17
N GLN A 173 -9.65 -7.71 -14.11
CA GLN A 173 -10.39 -7.76 -15.38
C GLN A 173 -9.93 -8.91 -16.28
N ILE A 174 -8.64 -9.25 -16.30
CA ILE A 174 -8.12 -10.43 -17.00
C ILE A 174 -8.77 -11.71 -16.47
N GLU A 175 -8.85 -11.87 -15.14
CA GLU A 175 -9.48 -13.05 -14.52
C GLU A 175 -11.00 -13.13 -14.80
N LEU A 176 -11.64 -11.99 -15.04
CA LEU A 176 -13.05 -11.91 -15.45
C LEU A 176 -13.26 -12.16 -16.96
N GLY A 177 -12.19 -12.25 -17.75
CA GLY A 177 -12.26 -12.33 -19.22
C GLY A 177 -12.60 -11.00 -19.90
N GLU A 178 -12.55 -9.87 -19.17
CA GLU A 178 -12.84 -8.53 -19.65
C GLU A 178 -11.61 -7.92 -20.34
N LEU A 179 -11.07 -8.62 -21.35
CA LEU A 179 -9.74 -8.33 -21.92
C LEU A 179 -9.63 -6.92 -22.53
N ALA A 180 -10.70 -6.40 -23.13
CA ALA A 180 -10.71 -5.03 -23.66
C ALA A 180 -10.59 -3.99 -22.54
N ALA A 181 -11.33 -4.18 -21.44
CA ALA A 181 -11.28 -3.26 -20.31
C ALA A 181 -9.93 -3.35 -19.56
N ALA A 182 -9.34 -4.54 -19.49
CA ALA A 182 -7.98 -4.73 -18.97
C ALA A 182 -6.94 -4.00 -19.82
N ASN A 183 -7.07 -4.04 -21.15
CA ASN A 183 -6.20 -3.30 -22.07
C ASN A 183 -6.28 -1.79 -21.83
N ASP A 184 -7.49 -1.25 -21.69
CA ASP A 184 -7.71 0.17 -21.41
C ASP A 184 -7.07 0.58 -20.09
N ALA A 185 -7.22 -0.23 -19.04
CA ALA A 185 -6.59 0.01 -17.75
C ALA A 185 -5.05 -0.02 -17.82
N LEU A 186 -4.45 -0.98 -18.53
CA LEU A 186 -2.99 -1.02 -18.72
C LEU A 186 -2.48 0.17 -19.53
N THR A 187 -3.21 0.59 -20.57
CA THR A 187 -2.87 1.77 -21.38
C THR A 187 -2.83 3.04 -20.50
N GLU A 188 -3.81 3.21 -19.60
CA GLU A 188 -3.79 4.31 -18.63
C GLU A 188 -2.60 4.24 -17.66
N ALA A 189 -2.20 3.03 -17.24
CA ALA A 189 -1.04 2.83 -16.40
C ALA A 189 0.26 3.18 -17.14
N GLU A 190 0.44 2.65 -18.36
CA GLU A 190 1.62 2.82 -19.20
C GLU A 190 1.86 4.29 -19.55
N ALA A 191 0.81 5.04 -19.92
CA ALA A 191 0.89 6.45 -20.26
C ALA A 191 1.49 7.34 -19.15
N ARG A 192 1.50 6.87 -17.90
CA ARG A 192 2.04 7.56 -16.72
C ARG A 192 3.44 7.12 -16.33
N LEU A 193 3.90 5.95 -16.78
CA LEU A 193 5.22 5.40 -16.43
C LEU A 193 6.40 6.33 -16.72
N PRO A 194 6.47 7.06 -17.87
CA PRO A 194 7.61 7.94 -18.16
C PRO A 194 7.82 9.09 -17.16
N ARG A 195 6.83 9.36 -16.30
CA ARG A 195 6.87 10.41 -15.27
C ARG A 195 7.17 9.86 -13.87
N ILE A 196 7.41 8.55 -13.74
CA ILE A 196 7.63 7.86 -12.48
C ILE A 196 9.02 7.21 -12.51
N ASP A 197 9.84 7.49 -11.51
CA ASP A 197 11.13 6.80 -11.29
C ASP A 197 10.95 5.60 -10.35
N ASP A 198 10.23 4.58 -10.83
CA ASP A 198 9.97 3.32 -10.10
C ASP A 198 10.08 2.12 -11.08
N PRO A 199 11.30 1.59 -11.30
CA PRO A 199 11.54 0.51 -12.26
C PRO A 199 10.81 -0.79 -11.87
N LYS A 200 10.48 -0.96 -10.58
CA LYS A 200 9.69 -2.10 -10.13
C LYS A 200 8.24 -1.96 -10.62
N LEU A 201 7.65 -0.78 -10.45
CA LEU A 201 6.28 -0.54 -10.90
C LEU A 201 6.17 -0.64 -12.43
N GLU A 202 7.15 -0.14 -13.17
CA GLU A 202 7.26 -0.34 -14.62
C GLU A 202 7.24 -1.84 -14.97
N ALA A 203 8.09 -2.65 -14.34
CA ALA A 203 8.12 -4.09 -14.58
C ALA A 203 6.78 -4.77 -14.24
N GLU A 204 6.09 -4.34 -13.18
CA GLU A 204 4.77 -4.86 -12.82
C GLU A 204 3.69 -4.56 -13.88
N VAL A 205 3.73 -3.40 -14.53
CA VAL A 205 2.82 -3.05 -15.64
C VAL A 205 3.11 -3.90 -16.88
N LEU A 206 4.39 -4.01 -17.28
CA LEU A 206 4.80 -4.83 -18.43
C LEU A 206 4.45 -6.32 -18.24
N LEU A 207 4.54 -6.84 -17.00
CA LEU A 207 4.07 -8.20 -16.69
C LEU A 207 2.55 -8.35 -16.84
N GLY A 208 1.79 -7.29 -16.57
CA GLY A 208 0.35 -7.21 -16.82
C GLY A 208 0.03 -7.30 -18.31
N GLU A 209 0.74 -6.55 -19.14
CA GLU A 209 0.61 -6.59 -20.62
C GLU A 209 0.94 -7.97 -21.18
N ALA A 210 2.05 -8.57 -20.73
CA ALA A 210 2.42 -9.93 -21.14
C ALA A 210 1.35 -10.96 -20.75
N ARG A 211 0.71 -10.78 -19.59
CA ARG A 211 -0.41 -11.64 -19.16
C ARG A 211 -1.64 -11.44 -20.04
N LEU A 212 -1.95 -10.21 -20.42
CA LEU A 212 -3.07 -9.89 -21.29
C LEU A 212 -2.87 -10.52 -22.68
N ALA A 213 -1.70 -10.32 -23.30
CA ALA A 213 -1.36 -10.90 -24.61
C ALA A 213 -1.54 -12.42 -24.62
N ARG A 214 -1.00 -13.10 -23.60
CA ARG A 214 -1.17 -14.55 -23.44
C ARG A 214 -2.65 -14.99 -23.37
N ASN A 215 -3.50 -14.20 -22.73
CA ASN A 215 -4.94 -14.51 -22.65
C ASN A 215 -5.69 -14.21 -23.96
N GLN A 216 -5.15 -13.35 -24.82
CA GLN A 216 -5.66 -13.09 -26.17
C GLN A 216 -5.21 -14.14 -27.18
N GLY A 217 -4.18 -14.93 -26.85
CA GLY A 217 -3.66 -16.02 -27.69
C GLY A 217 -2.38 -15.66 -28.45
N ASP A 218 -1.72 -14.57 -28.09
CA ASP A 218 -0.39 -14.15 -28.58
C ASP A 218 0.74 -14.78 -27.72
#